data_AF-A0A355B1H3-F1
#
_entry.id   AF-A0A355B1H3-F1
#
_cell.length_a   1.000
_cell.length_b   1.000
_cell.length_c   1.000
_cell.angle_alpha   90.00
_cell.angle_beta   90.00
_cell.angle_gamma   90.00
#
_symmetry.space_group_name_H-M   'P 1'
#
loop_
_entity.id
_entity.type
_entity.pdbx_description
1 polymer ?
#
loop_
_entity_poly.entity_id
_entity_poly.type
_entity_poly.pdbx_seq_one_letter_code
_entity_poly.pdbx_strand_id
1 'polypeptide(L)'
;MKFSRSNPSPRFKELAQFYRDMHQQGDQLKQVPADKTFDGKSLRTHILAVKQAVEEFQLKTLLDYGCGKAKFYDYAELKTPNGKTLRGLKQIWGVDGITFYDPGFEP
;
A
#
# COMPACT_ATOMS: atom_id res chain seq x y z
N MET A 1 20.41 -5.14 -26.69
CA MET A 1 20.85 -5.20 -25.28
C MET A 1 19.87 -6.06 -24.48
N LYS A 2 20.35 -6.92 -23.59
CA LYS A 2 19.49 -7.68 -22.67
C LYS A 2 19.41 -6.94 -21.34
N PHE A 3 18.23 -6.41 -21.02
CA PHE A 3 17.97 -5.79 -19.72
C PHE A 3 17.77 -6.86 -18.64
N SER A 4 18.19 -6.57 -17.41
CA SER A 4 18.08 -7.47 -16.25
C SER A 4 17.96 -6.66 -14.95
N ARG A 5 17.82 -7.33 -13.81
CA ARG A 5 17.86 -6.67 -12.49
C ARG A 5 19.20 -5.96 -12.24
N SER A 6 20.32 -6.57 -12.64
CA SER A 6 21.66 -5.98 -12.52
C SER A 6 21.99 -4.97 -13.62
N ASN A 7 21.25 -5.00 -14.73
CA ASN A 7 21.37 -4.06 -15.85
C ASN A 7 19.99 -3.53 -16.28
N PRO A 8 19.33 -2.70 -15.46
CA PRO A 8 18.01 -2.21 -15.79
C PRO A 8 18.08 -1.18 -16.92
N SER A 9 17.00 -1.09 -17.70
CA SER A 9 16.93 -0.11 -18.79
C SER A 9 17.04 1.33 -18.26
N PRO A 10 17.56 2.28 -19.06
CA PRO A 10 17.58 3.69 -18.68
C PRO A 10 16.19 4.20 -18.27
N ARG A 11 15.16 3.83 -19.04
CA ARG A 11 13.77 4.21 -18.74
C ARG A 11 13.26 3.67 -17.40
N PHE A 12 13.65 2.46 -17.00
CA PHE A 12 13.29 1.94 -15.67
C PHE A 12 13.89 2.80 -14.56
N LYS A 13 15.17 3.19 -14.69
CA LYS A 13 15.83 4.05 -13.69
C LYS A 13 15.16 5.42 -13.60
N GLU A 14 14.81 6.02 -14.73
CA GLU A 14 14.05 7.28 -14.78
C GLU A 14 12.71 7.17 -14.05
N LEU A 15 11.93 6.12 -14.34
CA LEU A 15 10.62 5.92 -13.71
C LEU A 15 10.74 5.64 -12.21
N ALA A 16 11.75 4.87 -11.79
CA ALA A 16 12.01 4.61 -10.38
C ALA A 16 12.38 5.90 -9.64
N GLN A 17 13.17 6.77 -10.25
CA GLN A 17 13.49 8.08 -9.66
C GLN A 17 12.26 8.97 -9.62
N PHE A 18 11.52 9.08 -10.72
CA PHE A 18 10.28 9.85 -10.78
C PHE A 18 9.27 9.41 -9.72
N TYR A 19 9.12 8.10 -9.49
CA TYR A 19 8.25 7.56 -8.46
C TYR A 19 8.69 8.01 -7.05
N ARG A 20 9.99 7.96 -6.73
CA ARG A 20 10.55 8.49 -5.47
C ARG A 20 10.31 9.99 -5.31
N ASP A 21 10.50 10.76 -6.38
CA ASP A 21 10.30 12.20 -6.37
C ASP A 21 8.83 12.53 -6.08
N MET A 22 7.88 11.79 -6.65
CA MET A 22 6.45 11.93 -6.32
C MET A 22 6.15 11.62 -4.85
N HIS A 23 6.86 10.68 -4.23
CA HIS A 23 6.70 10.42 -2.79
C HIS A 23 7.14 11.60 -1.93
N GLN A 24 8.20 12.30 -2.33
CA GLN A 24 8.82 13.40 -1.58
C GLN A 24 8.18 14.76 -1.86
N GLN A 25 7.81 15.01 -3.11
CA GLN A 25 7.37 16.31 -3.61
C GLN A 25 5.86 16.34 -3.91
N GLY A 26 5.21 15.18 -3.98
CA GLY A 26 3.82 15.07 -4.37
C GLY A 26 3.63 15.00 -5.89
N ASP A 27 2.36 14.92 -6.32
CA ASP A 27 2.02 14.97 -7.74
C ASP A 27 1.92 16.44 -8.15
N GLN A 28 3.00 16.98 -8.69
CA GLN A 28 3.10 18.38 -9.12
C GLN A 28 2.11 18.72 -10.24
N LEU A 29 1.80 17.76 -11.12
CA LEU A 29 0.88 17.95 -12.24
C LEU A 29 -0.56 18.10 -11.73
N LYS A 30 -0.95 17.27 -10.76
CA LYS A 30 -2.30 17.29 -10.15
C LYS A 30 -2.39 18.15 -8.89
N GLN A 31 -1.30 18.84 -8.53
CA GLN A 31 -1.18 19.64 -7.31
C GLN A 31 -1.56 18.86 -6.04
N VAL A 32 -1.19 17.59 -5.97
CA VAL A 32 -1.40 16.77 -4.77
C VAL A 32 -0.14 16.85 -3.91
N PRO A 33 -0.24 17.28 -2.64
CA PRO A 33 0.94 17.38 -1.78
C PRO A 33 1.51 15.99 -1.45
N ALA A 34 2.80 15.93 -1.15
CA ALA A 34 3.54 14.70 -0.89
C ALA A 34 2.88 13.81 0.17
N ASP A 35 2.31 14.40 1.22
CA ASP A 35 1.68 13.67 2.32
C ASP A 35 0.38 12.94 1.91
N LYS A 36 -0.26 13.37 0.81
CA LYS A 36 -1.48 12.80 0.21
C LYS A 36 -1.21 11.95 -1.04
N THR A 37 -0.03 12.07 -1.63
CA THR A 37 0.41 11.23 -2.74
C THR A 37 0.81 9.85 -2.21
N PHE A 38 0.19 8.80 -2.77
CA PHE A 38 0.37 7.40 -2.36
C PHE A 38 0.12 7.16 -0.86
N ASP A 39 -0.96 7.73 -0.31
CA ASP A 39 -1.36 7.59 1.10
C ASP A 39 -1.96 6.21 1.46
N GLY A 40 -2.04 5.29 0.50
CA GLY A 40 -2.57 3.94 0.68
C GLY A 40 -4.09 3.81 0.55
N LYS A 41 -4.84 4.91 0.33
CA LYS A 41 -6.32 4.85 0.30
C LYS A 41 -6.91 4.05 -0.86
N SER A 42 -6.14 3.84 -1.93
CA SER A 42 -6.58 3.04 -3.08
C SER A 42 -6.88 1.59 -2.68
N LEU A 43 -6.30 1.09 -1.59
CA LEU A 43 -6.58 -0.24 -1.06
C LEU A 43 -8.03 -0.40 -0.56
N ARG A 44 -8.76 0.70 -0.30
CA ARG A 44 -10.12 0.68 0.27
C ARG A 44 -11.07 -0.26 -0.47
N THR A 45 -11.03 -0.29 -1.80
CA THR A 45 -11.89 -1.13 -2.64
C THR A 45 -11.56 -2.61 -2.55
N HIS A 46 -10.40 -2.97 -2.01
CA HIS A 46 -9.91 -4.34 -1.92
C HIS A 46 -9.94 -4.91 -0.49
N ILE A 47 -10.27 -4.09 0.52
CA ILE A 47 -10.27 -4.52 1.94
C ILE A 47 -11.06 -5.81 2.15
N LEU A 48 -12.27 -5.90 1.59
CA LEU A 48 -13.13 -7.07 1.76
C LEU A 48 -12.62 -8.30 1.01
N ALA A 49 -12.07 -8.13 -0.20
CA ALA A 49 -11.49 -9.23 -0.95
C ALA A 49 -10.25 -9.82 -0.23
N VAL A 50 -9.39 -8.95 0.32
CA VAL A 50 -8.25 -9.39 1.13
C VAL A 50 -8.72 -10.07 2.42
N LYS A 51 -9.75 -9.53 3.08
CA LYS A 51 -10.35 -10.16 4.27
C LYS A 51 -10.84 -11.58 3.97
N GLN A 52 -11.56 -11.75 2.86
CA GLN A 52 -12.05 -13.06 2.43
C GLN A 52 -10.90 -14.05 2.21
N ALA A 53 -9.84 -13.64 1.52
CA ALA A 53 -8.67 -14.48 1.31
C ALA A 53 -7.96 -14.84 2.64
N VAL A 54 -7.83 -13.87 3.56
CA VAL A 54 -7.26 -14.12 4.89
C VAL A 54 -8.06 -15.17 5.66
N GLU A 55 -9.39 -15.08 5.61
CA GLU A 55 -10.28 -16.03 6.28
C GLU A 55 -10.24 -17.41 5.64
N GLU A 56 -10.31 -17.48 4.31
CA GLU A 56 -10.31 -18.73 3.53
C GLU A 56 -9.01 -19.52 3.71
N PHE A 57 -7.86 -18.84 3.66
CA PHE A 57 -6.54 -19.47 3.78
C PHE A 57 -5.95 -19.40 5.19
N GLN A 58 -6.72 -18.91 6.16
CA GLN A 58 -6.31 -18.77 7.57
C GLN A 58 -4.97 -18.04 7.75
N LEU A 59 -4.74 -16.99 6.95
CA LEU A 59 -3.47 -16.27 6.93
C LEU A 59 -3.20 -15.56 8.26
N LYS A 60 -1.96 -15.62 8.73
CA LYS A 60 -1.52 -14.97 9.98
C LYS A 60 -0.77 -13.68 9.76
N THR A 61 -0.09 -13.55 8.63
CA THR A 61 0.71 -12.36 8.30
C THR A 61 0.60 -12.04 6.82
N LEU A 62 0.73 -10.76 6.47
CA LEU A 62 0.69 -10.29 5.09
C LEU A 62 1.95 -9.47 4.75
N LEU A 63 2.35 -9.51 3.47
CA LEU A 63 3.27 -8.56 2.86
C LEU A 63 2.46 -7.68 1.91
N ASP A 64 2.49 -6.37 2.10
CA ASP A 64 1.91 -5.40 1.17
C ASP A 64 3.04 -4.70 0.40
N TYR A 65 3.24 -5.14 -0.84
CA TYR A 65 4.29 -4.64 -1.74
C TYR A 65 3.71 -3.55 -2.63
N GLY A 66 4.23 -2.33 -2.52
CA GLY A 66 3.66 -1.14 -3.14
C GLY A 66 2.60 -0.47 -2.28
N CYS A 67 2.72 -0.56 -0.95
CA CYS A 67 1.75 0.00 -0.01
C CYS A 67 1.72 1.54 0.02
N GLY A 68 2.60 2.20 -0.73
CA GLY A 68 2.82 3.63 -0.64
C GLY A 68 3.35 3.98 0.75
N LYS A 69 2.74 5.00 1.38
CA LYS A 69 3.07 5.44 2.73
C LYS A 69 2.29 4.71 3.84
N ALA A 70 1.46 3.72 3.49
CA ALA A 70 0.61 2.96 4.41
C ALA A 70 -0.27 3.77 5.40
N LYS A 71 -0.41 5.09 5.24
CA LYS A 71 -1.12 5.95 6.22
C LYS A 71 -2.55 5.49 6.45
N PHE A 72 -3.28 5.17 5.38
CA PHE A 72 -4.67 4.70 5.45
C PHE A 72 -4.89 3.49 6.36
N TYR A 73 -3.86 2.71 6.64
CA TYR A 73 -4.00 1.37 7.17
C TYR A 73 -4.41 1.38 8.63
N ASP A 74 -4.02 2.39 9.42
CA ASP A 74 -4.35 2.51 10.85
C ASP A 74 -5.73 3.13 11.12
N TYR A 75 -6.27 3.87 10.14
CA TYR A 75 -7.57 4.55 10.27
C TYR A 75 -8.62 4.02 9.29
N ALA A 76 -8.34 2.92 8.58
CA ALA A 76 -9.35 2.17 7.87
C ALA A 76 -10.42 1.69 8.85
N GLU A 77 -11.69 1.84 8.50
CA GLU A 77 -12.81 1.41 9.32
C GLU A 77 -13.71 0.46 8.54
N LEU A 78 -14.18 -0.59 9.22
CA LEU A 78 -15.19 -1.50 8.70
C LEU A 78 -16.28 -1.70 9.75
N LYS A 79 -17.52 -1.36 9.38
CA LYS A 79 -18.70 -1.70 10.19
C LYS A 79 -19.07 -3.16 9.96
N THR A 80 -19.18 -3.92 11.02
CA THR A 80 -19.61 -5.33 10.98
C THR A 80 -21.14 -5.43 11.07
N PRO A 81 -21.74 -6.55 10.65
CA PRO A 81 -23.19 -6.74 10.69
C PRO A 81 -23.81 -6.62 12.09
N ASN A 82 -23.03 -6.88 13.16
CA ASN A 82 -23.45 -6.74 14.55
C ASN A 82 -23.28 -5.32 15.12
N GLY A 83 -22.99 -4.32 14.28
CA GLY A 83 -22.89 -2.91 14.67
C GLY A 83 -21.55 -2.48 15.29
N LYS A 84 -20.56 -3.39 15.39
CA LYS A 84 -19.20 -3.04 15.82
C LYS A 84 -18.44 -2.36 14.68
N THR A 85 -17.56 -1.41 15.01
CA THR A 85 -16.58 -0.86 14.07
C THR A 85 -15.22 -1.47 14.36
N LEU A 86 -14.63 -2.12 13.36
CA LEU A 86 -13.22 -2.51 13.37
C LEU A 86 -12.39 -1.35 12.83
N ARG A 87 -11.26 -1.08 13.48
CA ARG A 87 -10.34 0.00 13.10
C ARG A 87 -8.95 -0.57 12.84
N GLY A 88 -8.38 -0.15 11.73
CA GLY A 88 -7.09 -0.58 11.26
C GLY A 88 -7.17 -1.90 10.47
N LEU A 89 -6.40 -2.00 9.38
CA LEU A 89 -6.45 -3.16 8.48
C LEU A 89 -6.01 -4.46 9.17
N LYS A 90 -5.08 -4.38 10.12
CA LYS A 90 -4.69 -5.53 10.96
C LYS A 90 -5.91 -6.14 11.68
N GLN A 91 -6.76 -5.30 12.28
CA GLN A 91 -7.97 -5.76 12.97
C GLN A 91 -9.06 -6.21 11.99
N ILE A 92 -9.24 -5.47 10.90
CA ILE A 92 -10.24 -5.78 9.88
C ILE A 92 -9.99 -7.16 9.26
N TRP A 93 -8.73 -7.45 8.92
CA TRP A 93 -8.31 -8.72 8.36
C TRP A 93 -8.12 -9.81 9.40
N GLY A 94 -7.85 -9.46 10.66
CA GLY A 94 -7.64 -10.44 11.72
C GLY A 94 -6.27 -11.14 11.63
N VAL A 95 -5.24 -10.40 11.24
CA VAL A 95 -3.86 -10.88 11.09
C VAL A 95 -2.97 -10.42 12.25
N ASP A 96 -1.89 -11.14 12.51
CA ASP A 96 -0.91 -10.86 13.56
C ASP A 96 0.08 -9.76 13.14
N GLY A 97 0.29 -9.58 11.84
CA GLY A 97 1.20 -8.56 11.32
C GLY A 97 1.02 -8.29 9.83
N ILE A 98 1.35 -7.07 9.45
CA ILE A 98 1.46 -6.66 8.05
C ILE A 98 2.86 -6.06 7.90
N THR A 99 3.65 -6.61 6.97
CA THR A 99 4.93 -6.03 6.58
C THR A 99 4.69 -5.11 5.39
N PHE A 100 5.11 -3.86 5.52
CA PHE A 100 4.96 -2.85 4.49
C PHE A 100 6.25 -2.74 3.69
N TYR A 101 6.13 -2.68 2.37
CA TYR A 101 7.26 -2.41 1.50
C TYR A 101 6.82 -1.53 0.35
N ASP A 102 7.56 -0.47 0.07
CA ASP A 102 7.39 0.33 -1.12
C ASP A 102 8.77 0.61 -1.76
N PRO A 103 8.93 0.44 -3.09
CA PRO A 103 10.23 0.67 -3.75
C PRO A 103 10.63 2.16 -3.85
N GLY A 104 9.68 3.07 -3.62
CA GLY A 104 9.86 4.51 -3.69
C GLY A 104 9.92 5.21 -2.32
N PHE A 105 9.61 4.51 -1.24
CA PHE A 105 9.48 5.07 0.10
C PHE A 105 9.68 4.01 1.18
N GLU A 106 10.27 4.37 2.32
CA GLU A 106 10.34 3.50 3.50
C GLU A 106 9.08 3.74 4.34
N PRO A 107 8.09 2.80 4.34
CA PRO A 107 6.77 3.02 4.91
C PRO A 107 6.73 3.19 6.43
#